data_AF-A0A7V9GQE2-F1
#
_entry.id   AF-A0A7V9GQE2-F1
#
_cell.length_a   1.000
_cell.length_b   1.000
_cell.length_c   1.000
_cell.angle_alpha   90.00
_cell.angle_beta   90.00
_cell.angle_gamma   90.00
#
_symmetry.space_group_name_H-M   'P 1'
#
loop_
_entity.id
_entity.type
_entity.pdbx_description
1 polymer ?
#
loop_
_entity_poly.entity_id
_entity_poly.type
_entity_poly.pdbx_seq_one_letter_code
_entity_poly.pdbx_strand_id
1 'polypeptide(L)'
;MKKPLVSPATDKDDQALQTLVEFYNETLGFCPNSIKTMYHRPHLAYAFIELNKAVMENKGRVTSALKRMIGYISSYTAGCRYCQAHT
;
A
#
# COMPACT_ATOMS: atom_id res chain seq x y z
N MET A 1 -17.75 -6.91 2.99
CA MET A 1 -17.87 -7.60 1.68
C MET A 1 -17.16 -8.94 1.77
N LYS A 2 -17.80 -10.05 1.41
CA LYS A 2 -17.18 -11.39 1.51
C LYS A 2 -16.22 -11.71 0.34
N LYS A 3 -16.17 -10.89 -0.73
CA LYS A 3 -15.27 -11.06 -1.89
C LYS A 3 -14.85 -9.70 -2.48
N PRO A 4 -13.58 -9.48 -2.87
CA PRO A 4 -13.15 -8.24 -3.53
C PRO A 4 -13.64 -8.20 -4.99
N LEU A 5 -13.84 -6.99 -5.53
CA LEU A 5 -14.25 -6.79 -6.93
C LEU A 5 -13.16 -7.20 -7.91
N VAL A 6 -11.91 -6.92 -7.54
CA VAL A 6 -10.71 -7.35 -8.26
C VAL A 6 -9.91 -8.22 -7.31
N SER A 7 -9.63 -9.45 -7.73
CA SER A 7 -8.79 -10.36 -6.94
C SER A 7 -7.35 -9.85 -6.93
N PRO A 8 -6.61 -9.94 -5.82
CA PRO A 8 -5.18 -9.66 -5.80
C PRO A 8 -4.43 -10.52 -6.83
N ALA A 9 -3.42 -9.97 -7.50
CA ALA A 9 -2.53 -10.76 -8.33
C ALA A 9 -1.78 -11.79 -7.48
N THR A 10 -1.63 -13.00 -8.01
CA THR A 10 -0.97 -14.14 -7.36
C THR A 10 0.16 -14.72 -8.20
N ASP A 11 0.59 -13.99 -9.23
CA ASP A 11 1.54 -14.50 -10.21
C ASP A 11 2.87 -14.83 -9.52
N LYS A 12 3.16 -16.14 -9.44
CA LYS A 12 4.35 -16.65 -8.77
C LYS A 12 5.57 -16.56 -9.69
N ASP A 13 5.39 -16.35 -10.99
CA ASP A 13 6.51 -16.38 -11.94
C ASP A 13 6.98 -14.97 -12.33
N ASP A 14 6.32 -13.91 -11.83
CA ASP A 14 6.78 -12.53 -11.99
C ASP A 14 7.83 -12.17 -10.93
N GLN A 15 9.09 -12.20 -11.34
CA GLN A 15 10.25 -11.88 -10.50
C GLN A 15 10.16 -10.46 -9.89
N ALA A 16 9.60 -9.50 -10.61
CA ALA A 16 9.52 -8.12 -10.16
C ALA A 16 8.39 -7.92 -9.14
N LEU A 17 7.31 -8.71 -9.22
CA LEU A 17 6.31 -8.81 -8.17
C LEU A 17 6.89 -9.47 -6.91
N GLN A 18 7.69 -10.53 -7.06
CA GLN A 18 8.31 -11.22 -5.93
C GLN A 18 9.22 -10.29 -5.12
N THR A 19 10.14 -9.57 -5.78
CA THR A 19 11.02 -8.60 -5.10
C THR A 19 10.23 -7.54 -4.35
N LEU A 20 9.11 -7.11 -4.91
CA LEU A 20 8.24 -6.10 -4.32
C LEU A 20 7.47 -6.66 -3.12
N VAL A 21 7.02 -7.92 -3.19
CA VAL A 21 6.41 -8.64 -2.07
C VAL A 21 7.41 -8.81 -0.92
N GLU A 22 8.65 -9.19 -1.22
CA GLU A 22 9.74 -9.31 -0.24
C GLU A 22 10.00 -7.99 0.48
N PHE A 23 10.18 -6.89 -0.25
CA PHE A 23 10.37 -5.55 0.32
C PHE A 23 9.27 -5.17 1.32
N TYR A 24 8.00 -5.44 1.00
CA TYR A 24 6.89 -5.13 1.88
C TYR A 24 6.75 -6.11 3.05
N ASN A 25 7.11 -7.38 2.86
CA ASN A 25 7.14 -8.34 3.96
C ASN A 25 8.18 -7.95 5.00
N GLU A 26 9.35 -7.45 4.58
CA GLU A 26 10.38 -6.99 5.51
C GLU A 26 9.96 -5.71 6.26
N THR A 27 9.35 -4.76 5.55
CA THR A 27 9.03 -3.44 6.13
C THR A 27 7.71 -3.39 6.90
N LEU A 28 6.71 -4.18 6.50
CA LEU A 28 5.35 -4.16 7.05
C LEU A 28 4.88 -5.52 7.58
N GLY A 29 5.67 -6.59 7.41
CA GLY A 29 5.28 -7.96 7.78
C GLY A 29 4.37 -8.65 6.76
N PHE A 30 3.86 -7.91 5.76
CA PHE A 30 3.06 -8.45 4.65
C PHE A 30 3.01 -7.48 3.47
N CYS A 31 2.90 -8.01 2.25
CA CYS A 31 2.59 -7.22 1.05
C CYS A 31 1.08 -6.88 0.99
N PRO A 32 0.69 -5.58 0.97
CA PRO A 32 -0.71 -5.17 0.97
C PRO A 32 -1.48 -5.67 -0.25
N ASN A 33 -2.74 -6.06 -0.04
CA ASN A 33 -3.62 -6.46 -1.14
C ASN A 33 -3.89 -5.34 -2.14
N SER A 34 -3.85 -4.06 -1.73
CA SER A 34 -3.97 -2.92 -2.64
C SER A 34 -2.89 -2.93 -3.72
N ILE A 35 -1.64 -3.19 -3.32
CA ILE A 35 -0.49 -3.29 -4.22
C ILE A 35 -0.64 -4.48 -5.15
N LYS A 36 -0.92 -5.68 -4.61
CA LYS A 36 -1.17 -6.89 -5.42
C LYS A 36 -2.32 -6.71 -6.40
N THR A 37 -3.34 -5.95 -6.04
CA THR A 37 -4.47 -5.64 -6.93
C THR A 37 -4.07 -4.63 -8.00
N MET A 38 -3.34 -3.57 -7.65
CA MET A 38 -2.82 -2.61 -8.63
C MET A 38 -1.82 -3.23 -9.59
N TYR A 39 -1.12 -4.29 -9.16
CA TYR A 39 -0.10 -4.97 -9.95
C TYR A 39 -0.64 -5.68 -11.20
N HIS A 40 -1.96 -5.85 -11.34
CA HIS A 40 -2.57 -6.14 -12.65
C HIS A 40 -2.15 -5.14 -13.74
N ARG A 41 -1.70 -3.94 -13.34
CA ARG A 41 -1.00 -2.94 -14.16
C ARG A 41 0.32 -2.55 -13.48
N PRO A 42 1.44 -3.25 -13.75
CA PRO A 42 2.69 -3.10 -12.99
C PRO A 42 3.19 -1.65 -12.91
N HIS A 43 3.19 -0.91 -14.02
CA HIS A 43 3.61 0.50 -14.04
C HIS A 43 2.82 1.39 -13.08
N LEU A 44 1.52 1.12 -12.89
CA LEU A 44 0.69 1.85 -11.94
C LEU A 44 1.07 1.51 -10.51
N ALA A 45 1.29 0.22 -10.22
CA ALA A 45 1.73 -0.22 -8.90
C ALA A 45 3.07 0.41 -8.52
N TYR A 46 4.07 0.38 -9.42
CA TYR A 46 5.37 1.00 -9.15
C TYR A 46 5.29 2.50 -8.93
N ALA A 47 4.55 3.23 -9.77
CA ALA A 47 4.37 4.68 -9.61
C ALA A 47 3.71 5.01 -8.26
N PHE A 48 2.69 4.25 -7.85
CA PHE A 48 2.04 4.43 -6.56
C PHE A 48 2.97 4.17 -5.38
N ILE A 49 3.85 3.17 -5.48
CA ILE A 49 4.81 2.82 -4.44
C ILE A 49 5.83 3.93 -4.24
N GLU A 50 6.39 4.47 -5.32
CA GLU A 50 7.34 5.57 -5.24
C GLU A 50 6.70 6.84 -4.66
N LEU A 51 5.44 7.12 -5.01
CA LEU A 51 4.66 8.18 -4.37
C LEU A 51 4.50 7.92 -2.85
N ASN A 52 4.14 6.70 -2.45
CA ASN A 52 3.97 6.34 -1.05
C ASN A 52 5.29 6.52 -0.26
N LYS A 53 6.41 6.05 -0.80
CA LYS A 53 7.74 6.23 -0.21
C LYS A 53 8.06 7.72 -0.02
N ALA A 54 7.87 8.53 -1.06
CA ALA A 54 8.10 9.97 -1.00
C ALA A 54 7.25 10.67 0.07
N VAL A 55 5.98 10.29 0.21
CA VAL A 55 5.08 10.85 1.25
C VAL A 55 5.50 10.39 2.64
N MET A 56 5.88 9.13 2.81
CA MET A 56 6.20 8.56 4.13
C MET A 56 7.59 8.94 4.63
N GLU A 57 8.50 9.38 3.76
CA GLU A 57 9.85 9.81 4.13
C GLU A 57 9.85 10.96 5.15
N ASN A 58 10.52 10.79 6.29
CA ASN A 58 10.46 11.72 7.42
C ASN A 58 11.60 12.75 7.39
N LYS A 59 11.52 13.72 6.48
CA LYS A 59 12.52 14.80 6.32
C LYS A 59 12.11 16.15 6.92
N GLY A 60 10.98 16.25 7.62
CA GLY A 60 10.43 17.55 8.05
C GLY A 60 9.68 17.52 9.37
N ARG A 61 8.87 18.57 9.61
CA ARG A 61 8.14 18.80 10.87
C ARG A 61 6.96 17.83 11.10
N VAL A 62 6.54 17.10 10.07
CA VAL A 62 5.44 16.13 10.17
C VAL A 62 6.02 14.76 10.50
N THR A 63 5.85 14.33 11.74
CA THR A 63 6.37 13.05 12.23
C THR A 63 5.63 11.86 11.59
N SER A 64 6.26 10.68 11.61
CA SER A 64 5.63 9.44 11.15
C SER A 64 4.27 9.19 11.81
N ALA A 65 4.18 9.40 13.13
CA ALA A 65 2.94 9.25 13.90
C ALA A 65 1.85 10.22 13.43
N LEU A 66 2.21 11.49 13.18
CA LEU A 66 1.26 12.49 12.69
C LEU A 66 0.79 12.16 11.26
N LYS A 67 1.67 11.70 10.37
CA LYS A 67 1.28 11.25 9.02
C LYS A 67 0.26 10.10 9.07
N ARG A 68 0.47 9.13 9.96
CA ARG A 68 -0.46 8.00 10.16
C ARG A 68 -1.81 8.47 10.69
N MET A 69 -1.82 9.38 11.67
CA MET A 69 -3.07 9.98 12.17
C MET A 69 -3.82 10.74 11.08
N ILE A 70 -3.13 11.53 10.25
CA ILE A 70 -3.72 12.21 9.08
C ILE A 70 -4.32 11.19 8.11
N GLY A 71 -3.58 10.12 7.80
CA GLY A 71 -4.06 9.02 6.95
C GLY A 71 -5.32 8.36 7.50
N TYR A 72 -5.36 8.09 8.80
CA TYR A 72 -6.51 7.50 9.48
C TYR A 72 -7.75 8.40 9.40
N ILE A 73 -7.63 9.67 9.78
CA ILE A 73 -8.76 10.63 9.76
C ILE A 73 -9.27 10.82 8.33
N SER A 74 -8.37 10.96 7.37
CA SER A 74 -8.74 11.12 5.95
C SER A 74 -9.46 9.88 5.43
N SER A 75 -8.99 8.69 5.79
CA SER A 75 -9.61 7.42 5.41
C SER A 75 -10.98 7.22 6.05
N TYR A 76 -11.11 7.59 7.32
CA TYR A 76 -12.37 7.50 8.07
C TYR A 76 -13.42 8.44 7.48
N THR A 77 -13.07 9.70 7.22
CA THR A 77 -13.96 10.71 6.64
C THR A 77 -14.39 10.34 5.21
N ALA A 78 -13.49 9.76 4.41
CA ALA A 78 -13.82 9.24 3.08
C ALA A 78 -14.61 7.93 3.10
N GLY A 79 -14.80 7.29 4.26
CA GLY A 79 -15.46 5.97 4.38
C GLY A 79 -14.63 4.80 3.83
N CYS A 80 -13.32 4.98 3.59
CA CYS A 80 -12.43 3.91 3.10
C CYS A 80 -12.02 2.97 4.25
N ARG A 81 -12.81 1.93 4.50
CA ARG A 81 -12.53 0.93 5.55
C ARG A 81 -11.20 0.19 5.36
N TYR A 82 -10.79 -0.05 4.12
CA TYR A 82 -9.50 -0.68 3.84
C TYR A 82 -8.34 0.22 4.28
N CYS A 83 -8.36 1.47 3.83
CA CYS A 83 -7.33 2.46 4.14
C CYS A 83 -7.26 2.70 5.65
N GLN A 84 -8.42 2.86 6.31
CA GLN A 84 -8.52 3.08 7.75
C GLN A 84 -7.86 1.96 8.58
N ALA A 85 -7.92 0.70 8.11
CA ALA A 85 -7.31 -0.43 8.78
C ALA A 85 -5.78 -0.54 8.58
N HIS A 86 -5.21 0.22 7.63
CA HIS A 86 -3.81 0.13 7.23
C HIS A 86 -3.01 1.43 7.43
N THR A 87 -3.63 2.48 7.99
CA THR A 87 -3.00 3.76 8.36
C THR A 87 -2.72 3.81 9.86
#